data_AF-A0A2D3VVJ3-F1
#
_entry.id   AF-A0A2D3VVJ3-F1
#
_cell.length_a   1.000
_cell.length_b   1.000
_cell.length_c   1.000
_cell.angle_alpha   90.00
_cell.angle_beta   90.00
_cell.angle_gamma   90.00
#
_symmetry.space_group_name_H-M   'P 1'
#
loop_
_entity.id
_entity.type
_entity.pdbx_description
1 polymer ?
#
loop_
_entity_poly.entity_id
_entity_poly.type
_entity_poly.pdbx_seq_one_letter_code
_entity_poly.pdbx_strand_id
1 'polypeptide(L)'
;MSWYNFFETKPKICHAFGRGTNAAISPQEEELFNKSYEAFEKKEFLDAYEYFFNSLQNFTDEIPNNNVILEKNEKELRFELYQGSAKVVGVVTDTTFYAEVVIIKKADANVALKRYILERNYQLTYANYFSDEQYIKLKLFHDNFTMSPQKIFFPIREIALNADFDKEHIKSEFQDIVLENIEHLQPLASEELKIKFDFLHQAIDEVELKVATLPSNDNAGMQSFLYLNLFFELDYLLLPKYAISQKINKLIQEYFGDEENTIESKNEELKHYVSLLKVMNFDTFSSNFYHAKYTFHLTEKTSFEELSIFISESLMKIRWYKNNRYHQIIPTIYKYIAFYMLYNYGLNPIIKNLLHLLVEIQNPVFFKKLGYTALRNERENTFAKRVIISRIEESILPHQKRYKMLKPFGNELNFTSANEFNNSYYLQIKNLNFEEI
;
A
#
# COMPACT_ATOMS: atom_id res chain seq x y z
N MET A 1 -19.77 -23.80 27.08
CA MET A 1 -20.45 -22.71 26.38
C MET A 1 -20.48 -21.51 27.31
N SER A 2 -19.70 -20.48 27.02
CA SER A 2 -19.66 -19.24 27.80
C SER A 2 -20.51 -18.19 27.09
N TRP A 3 -21.45 -17.58 27.82
CA TRP A 3 -22.36 -16.52 27.34
C TRP A 3 -21.67 -15.16 27.10
N TYR A 4 -20.34 -15.08 27.23
CA TYR A 4 -19.59 -13.82 27.14
C TYR A 4 -19.16 -13.38 25.72
N ASN A 5 -19.33 -14.21 24.67
CA ASN A 5 -18.87 -13.86 23.31
C ASN A 5 -19.88 -13.05 22.48
N PHE A 6 -21.00 -12.59 23.07
CA PHE A 6 -21.98 -11.75 22.34
C PHE A 6 -21.50 -10.30 22.15
N PHE A 7 -20.45 -9.88 22.86
CA PHE A 7 -19.82 -8.58 22.75
C PHE A 7 -18.37 -8.69 22.24
N GLU A 8 -18.10 -9.57 21.27
CA GLU A 8 -16.87 -9.41 20.48
C GLU A 8 -17.02 -8.12 19.67
N THR A 9 -16.61 -7.00 20.29
CA THR A 9 -16.34 -5.74 19.62
C THR A 9 -15.49 -6.09 18.41
N LYS A 10 -15.96 -5.74 17.20
CA LYS A 10 -15.24 -5.94 15.95
C LYS A 10 -13.75 -5.67 16.20
N PRO A 11 -12.83 -6.60 15.87
CA PRO A 11 -11.41 -6.33 16.06
C PRO A 11 -11.08 -5.08 15.25
N LYS A 12 -10.88 -3.97 15.95
CA LYS A 12 -10.58 -2.69 15.33
C LYS A 12 -9.19 -2.82 14.70
N ILE A 13 -9.08 -2.51 13.41
CA ILE A 13 -7.77 -2.45 12.78
C ILE A 13 -7.05 -1.23 13.35
N CYS A 14 -6.12 -1.48 14.27
CA CYS A 14 -5.38 -0.43 14.98
C CYS A 14 -4.15 0.07 14.21
N HIS A 15 -3.69 -0.68 13.20
CA HIS A 15 -2.44 -0.42 12.49
C HIS A 15 -2.65 -0.32 10.97
N ALA A 16 -1.82 0.47 10.31
CA ALA A 16 -1.77 0.58 8.86
C ALA A 16 -0.87 -0.51 8.25
N PHE A 17 -1.32 -1.14 7.17
CA PHE A 17 -0.58 -2.19 6.44
C PHE A 17 -0.55 -1.92 4.94
N GLY A 18 0.62 -2.08 4.32
CA GLY A 18 0.83 -1.75 2.91
C GLY A 18 0.73 -0.26 2.60
N ARG A 19 1.25 0.13 1.43
CA ARG A 19 1.42 1.54 1.03
C ARG A 19 0.18 2.22 0.43
N GLY A 20 -0.92 1.49 0.27
CA GLY A 20 -2.19 2.06 -0.16
C GLY A 20 -2.94 2.79 0.95
N THR A 21 -4.03 3.49 0.62
CA THR A 21 -4.92 4.02 1.67
C THR A 21 -5.55 2.86 2.43
N ASN A 22 -5.32 2.84 3.74
CA ASN A 22 -5.86 1.85 4.69
C ASN A 22 -7.15 2.35 5.33
N ALA A 23 -7.92 3.08 4.53
CA ALA A 23 -9.13 3.74 4.92
C ALA A 23 -10.20 3.46 3.86
N ALA A 24 -11.46 3.45 4.28
CA ALA A 24 -12.57 3.41 3.36
C ALA A 24 -12.68 4.75 2.64
N ILE A 25 -13.03 4.72 1.35
CA ILE A 25 -13.41 5.93 0.62
C ILE A 25 -14.79 6.38 1.13
N SER A 26 -15.14 7.64 0.92
CA SER A 26 -16.47 8.17 1.24
C SER A 26 -17.60 7.23 0.76
N PRO A 27 -18.56 6.85 1.63
CA PRO A 27 -19.73 6.09 1.21
C PRO A 27 -20.57 6.80 0.15
N GLN A 28 -20.43 8.13 0.04
CA GLN A 28 -21.10 8.99 -0.92
C GLN A 28 -20.15 9.45 -2.04
N GLU A 29 -19.00 8.80 -2.24
CA GLU A 29 -18.02 9.19 -3.27
C GLU A 29 -18.66 9.42 -4.64
N GLU A 30 -19.44 8.46 -5.13
CA GLU A 30 -20.11 8.54 -6.43
C GLU A 30 -21.12 9.69 -6.50
N GLU A 31 -21.90 9.90 -5.44
CA GLU A 31 -22.87 10.99 -5.37
C GLU A 31 -22.17 12.36 -5.34
N LEU A 32 -21.10 12.50 -4.56
CA LEU A 32 -20.29 13.72 -4.47
C LEU A 32 -19.59 14.01 -5.80
N PHE A 33 -19.08 12.97 -6.46
CA PHE A 33 -18.43 13.10 -7.76
C PHE A 33 -19.44 13.54 -8.84
N ASN A 34 -20.65 12.99 -8.83
CA ASN A 34 -21.72 13.41 -9.74
C ASN A 34 -22.17 14.86 -9.46
N LYS A 35 -22.34 15.24 -8.18
CA LYS A 35 -22.65 16.64 -7.79
C LYS A 35 -21.56 17.62 -8.21
N SER A 36 -20.30 17.21 -8.10
CA SER A 36 -19.16 18.00 -8.57
C SER A 36 -19.26 18.31 -10.06
N TYR A 37 -19.63 17.31 -10.88
CA TYR A 37 -19.84 17.49 -12.30
C TYR A 37 -21.01 18.44 -12.60
N GLU A 38 -22.16 18.25 -11.95
CA GLU A 38 -23.34 19.11 -12.14
C GLU A 38 -23.08 20.57 -11.75
N ALA A 39 -22.36 20.81 -10.65
CA ALA A 39 -22.00 22.16 -10.21
C ALA A 39 -21.03 22.82 -11.22
N PHE A 40 -20.08 22.05 -11.76
CA PHE A 40 -19.14 22.57 -12.76
C PHE A 40 -19.84 23.00 -14.04
N GLU A 41 -20.79 22.20 -14.55
CA GLU A 41 -21.61 22.54 -15.72
C GLU A 41 -22.44 23.81 -15.50
N LYS A 42 -22.89 24.07 -14.26
CA LYS A 42 -23.58 25.30 -13.87
C LYS A 42 -22.66 26.51 -13.67
N LYS A 43 -21.34 26.33 -13.83
CA LYS A 43 -20.28 27.33 -13.55
C LYS A 43 -20.18 27.72 -12.07
N GLU A 44 -20.67 26.86 -11.18
CA GLU A 44 -20.51 26.97 -9.73
C GLU A 44 -19.16 26.33 -9.34
N PHE A 45 -18.05 26.96 -9.76
CA PHE A 45 -16.72 26.35 -9.69
C PHE A 45 -16.29 25.99 -8.27
N LEU A 46 -16.48 26.91 -7.31
CA LEU A 46 -16.08 26.66 -5.92
C LEU A 46 -16.84 25.46 -5.32
N ASP A 47 -18.15 25.35 -5.59
CA ASP A 47 -18.96 24.20 -5.16
C ASP A 47 -18.52 22.90 -5.84
N ALA A 48 -18.22 22.96 -7.15
CA ALA A 48 -17.75 21.81 -7.90
C ALA A 48 -16.47 21.21 -7.30
N TYR A 49 -15.48 22.07 -6.98
CA TYR A 49 -14.23 21.63 -6.37
C TYR A 49 -14.42 21.18 -4.91
N GLU A 50 -15.31 21.82 -4.15
CA GLU A 50 -15.65 21.40 -2.79
C GLU A 50 -16.23 19.98 -2.78
N TYR A 51 -17.19 19.66 -3.65
CA TYR A 51 -17.75 18.31 -3.76
C TYR A 51 -16.69 17.28 -4.17
N PHE A 52 -15.81 17.64 -5.10
CA PHE A 52 -14.71 16.78 -5.54
C PHE A 52 -13.71 16.49 -4.42
N PHE A 53 -13.25 17.51 -3.68
CA PHE A 53 -12.32 17.29 -2.59
C PHE A 53 -12.95 16.49 -1.45
N ASN A 54 -14.24 16.71 -1.17
CA ASN A 54 -14.99 15.89 -0.22
C ASN A 54 -15.14 14.43 -0.69
N SER A 55 -15.16 14.15 -2.01
CA SER A 55 -15.18 12.77 -2.51
C SER A 55 -13.86 12.03 -2.25
N LEU A 56 -12.74 12.77 -2.12
CA LEU A 56 -11.41 12.23 -1.79
C LEU A 56 -11.18 12.04 -0.28
N GLN A 57 -12.16 12.40 0.56
CA GLN A 57 -12.06 12.23 2.01
C GLN A 57 -12.13 10.75 2.36
N ASN A 58 -11.13 10.30 3.12
CA ASN A 58 -11.03 8.93 3.60
C ASN A 58 -11.59 8.79 5.03
N PHE A 59 -12.09 7.61 5.34
CA PHE A 59 -12.75 7.30 6.61
C PHE A 59 -12.18 6.04 7.25
N THR A 60 -12.03 6.07 8.57
CA THR A 60 -11.71 4.90 9.39
C THR A 60 -12.80 4.76 10.43
N ASP A 61 -13.52 3.64 10.41
CA ASP A 61 -14.68 3.37 11.28
C ASP A 61 -15.72 4.51 11.25
N GLU A 62 -16.09 4.97 10.05
CA GLU A 62 -17.04 6.06 9.80
C GLU A 62 -16.58 7.45 10.27
N ILE A 63 -15.35 7.58 10.79
CA ILE A 63 -14.75 8.86 11.20
C ILE A 63 -13.85 9.39 10.07
N PRO A 64 -13.97 10.67 9.69
CA PRO A 64 -13.10 11.26 8.67
C PRO A 64 -11.65 11.33 9.16
N ASN A 65 -10.71 10.89 8.33
CA ASN A 65 -9.27 10.91 8.62
C ASN A 65 -8.63 12.29 8.47
N ASN A 66 -9.39 13.28 8.00
CA ASN A 66 -8.93 14.65 7.73
C ASN A 66 -7.66 14.65 6.88
N ASN A 67 -7.63 13.79 5.84
CA ASN A 67 -6.60 13.77 4.81
C ASN A 67 -6.82 14.90 3.78
N VAL A 68 -8.04 15.43 3.71
CA VAL A 68 -8.38 16.64 2.98
C VAL A 68 -8.99 17.64 3.98
N ILE A 69 -8.53 18.89 3.94
CA ILE A 69 -9.05 19.98 4.77
C ILE A 69 -9.44 21.11 3.81
N LEU A 70 -10.65 21.64 3.99
CA LEU A 70 -11.22 22.68 3.12
C LEU A 70 -11.61 23.91 3.94
N GLU A 71 -11.29 25.08 3.42
CA GLU A 71 -11.73 26.37 3.94
C GLU A 71 -12.29 27.20 2.79
N LYS A 72 -13.58 27.48 2.83
CA LYS A 72 -14.29 28.17 1.75
C LYS A 72 -14.77 29.54 2.20
N ASN A 73 -14.46 30.55 1.39
CA ASN A 73 -15.02 31.89 1.48
C ASN A 73 -15.78 32.21 0.18
N GLU A 74 -16.38 33.40 0.09
CA GLU A 74 -17.17 33.81 -1.09
C GLU A 74 -16.37 33.87 -2.41
N LYS A 75 -15.04 34.01 -2.34
CA LYS A 75 -14.17 34.24 -3.52
C LYS A 75 -13.19 33.12 -3.81
N GLU A 76 -12.90 32.30 -2.82
CA GLU A 76 -11.86 31.27 -2.93
C GLU A 76 -12.16 30.08 -2.03
N LEU A 77 -11.72 28.91 -2.50
CA LEU A 77 -11.68 27.66 -1.75
C LEU A 77 -10.21 27.29 -1.53
N ARG A 78 -9.77 27.29 -0.28
CA ARG A 78 -8.46 26.80 0.12
C ARG A 78 -8.55 25.34 0.49
N PHE A 79 -7.53 24.58 0.12
CA PHE A 79 -7.46 23.17 0.49
C PHE A 79 -6.07 22.75 0.95
N GLU A 80 -6.05 21.78 1.85
CA GLU A 80 -4.86 21.00 2.20
C GLU A 80 -5.14 19.54 1.93
N LEU A 81 -4.20 18.86 1.27
CA LEU A 81 -4.27 17.43 1.00
C LEU A 81 -2.99 16.74 1.48
N TYR A 82 -3.14 15.67 2.23
CA TYR A 82 -2.04 14.91 2.80
C TYR A 82 -1.80 13.60 2.04
N GLN A 83 -0.55 13.38 1.66
CA GLN A 83 -0.06 12.16 1.01
C GLN A 83 1.31 11.80 1.62
N GLY A 84 1.33 10.95 2.63
CA GLY A 84 2.58 10.57 3.29
C GLY A 84 3.30 11.79 3.87
N SER A 85 4.55 11.99 3.45
CA SER A 85 5.39 13.14 3.78
C SER A 85 5.03 14.43 3.01
N ALA A 86 4.20 14.34 1.97
CA ALA A 86 3.74 15.49 1.20
C ALA A 86 2.48 16.12 1.79
N LYS A 87 2.53 17.45 1.90
CA LYS A 87 1.38 18.33 2.17
C LYS A 87 1.17 19.20 0.95
N VAL A 88 0.11 18.94 0.19
CA VAL A 88 -0.33 19.77 -0.94
C VAL A 88 -1.20 20.89 -0.38
N VAL A 89 -0.84 22.13 -0.67
CA VAL A 89 -1.63 23.31 -0.32
C VAL A 89 -2.07 23.98 -1.61
N GLY A 90 -3.34 24.35 -1.70
CA GLY A 90 -3.84 24.99 -2.90
C GLY A 90 -5.00 25.95 -2.67
N VAL A 91 -5.28 26.71 -3.72
CA VAL A 91 -6.34 27.72 -3.78
C VAL A 91 -7.06 27.59 -5.11
N VAL A 92 -8.38 27.55 -5.03
CA VAL A 92 -9.29 27.54 -6.17
C VAL A 92 -10.10 28.83 -6.14
N THR A 93 -10.17 29.52 -7.27
CA THR A 93 -11.02 30.69 -7.50
C THR A 93 -12.00 30.39 -8.64
N ASP A 94 -12.84 31.36 -9.02
CA ASP A 94 -13.72 31.18 -10.19
C ASP A 94 -12.97 31.01 -11.51
N THR A 95 -11.69 31.41 -11.57
CA THR A 95 -10.91 31.42 -12.82
C THR A 95 -9.72 30.48 -12.80
N THR A 96 -9.13 30.22 -11.63
CA THR A 96 -7.85 29.52 -11.53
C THR A 96 -7.86 28.42 -10.49
N PHE A 97 -7.11 27.36 -10.77
CA PHE A 97 -6.72 26.33 -9.83
C PHE A 97 -5.21 26.40 -9.62
N TYR A 98 -4.79 26.50 -8.37
CA TYR A 98 -3.39 26.50 -7.98
C TYR A 98 -3.14 25.49 -6.85
N ALA A 99 -2.05 24.74 -6.96
CA ALA A 99 -1.57 23.87 -5.89
C ALA A 99 -0.05 23.86 -5.85
N GLU A 100 0.52 23.76 -4.64
CA GLU A 100 1.95 23.59 -4.45
C GLU A 100 2.28 22.62 -3.32
N VAL A 101 3.50 22.05 -3.39
CA VAL A 101 4.12 21.29 -2.30
C VAL A 101 5.51 21.85 -2.07
N VAL A 102 5.78 22.26 -0.83
CA VAL A 102 7.13 22.65 -0.40
C VAL A 102 7.94 21.38 -0.13
N ILE A 103 9.13 21.30 -0.73
CA ILE A 103 10.02 20.14 -0.63
C ILE A 103 11.13 20.41 0.37
N ILE A 104 11.95 21.43 0.11
CA ILE A 104 13.15 21.77 0.88
C ILE A 104 13.45 23.28 0.79
N LYS A 105 14.33 23.77 1.66
CA LYS A 105 14.94 25.10 1.49
C LYS A 105 15.92 25.11 0.33
N LYS A 106 15.89 26.20 -0.43
CA LYS A 106 16.79 26.44 -1.56
C LYS A 106 18.25 26.51 -1.13
N ALA A 107 18.52 26.98 0.09
CA ALA A 107 19.87 27.07 0.66
C ALA A 107 20.52 25.69 0.86
N ASP A 108 19.72 24.66 1.12
CA ASP A 108 20.19 23.31 1.40
C ASP A 108 20.44 22.50 0.11
N ALA A 109 20.03 23.03 -1.04
CA ALA A 109 20.11 22.35 -2.32
C ALA A 109 21.54 22.36 -2.90
N ASN A 110 22.24 21.25 -2.69
CA ASN A 110 23.54 20.97 -3.32
C ASN A 110 23.41 20.68 -4.84
N VAL A 111 24.54 20.57 -5.54
CA VAL A 111 24.57 20.38 -7.01
C VAL A 111 23.93 19.05 -7.42
N ALA A 112 24.17 17.97 -6.68
CA ALA A 112 23.63 16.65 -6.99
C ALA A 112 22.09 16.63 -6.86
N LEU A 113 21.56 17.24 -5.81
CA LEU A 113 20.12 17.38 -5.60
C LEU A 113 19.47 18.26 -6.68
N LYS A 114 20.09 19.38 -7.05
CA LYS A 114 19.59 20.23 -8.14
C LYS A 114 19.49 19.45 -9.46
N ARG A 115 20.49 18.62 -9.75
CA ARG A 115 20.48 17.76 -10.93
C ARG A 115 19.36 16.72 -10.85
N TYR A 116 19.21 16.05 -9.72
CA TYR A 116 18.11 15.11 -9.48
C TYR A 116 16.74 15.77 -9.72
N ILE A 117 16.51 16.95 -9.14
CA ILE A 117 15.25 17.69 -9.30
C ILE A 117 14.99 18.06 -10.77
N LEU A 118 16.02 18.49 -11.51
CA LEU A 118 15.89 18.79 -12.94
C LEU A 118 15.55 17.54 -13.74
N GLU A 119 16.18 16.40 -13.46
CA GLU A 119 15.88 15.11 -14.10
C GLU A 119 14.44 14.66 -13.81
N ARG A 120 13.98 14.81 -12.55
CA ARG A 120 12.58 14.54 -12.16
C ARG A 120 11.60 15.43 -12.91
N ASN A 121 11.95 16.68 -13.17
CA ASN A 121 11.07 17.60 -13.89
C ASN A 121 10.76 17.14 -15.33
N TYR A 122 11.65 16.38 -15.98
CA TYR A 122 11.39 15.79 -17.30
C TYR A 122 10.46 14.56 -17.26
N GLN A 123 10.21 14.00 -16.07
CA GLN A 123 9.37 12.83 -15.87
C GLN A 123 7.93 13.18 -15.47
N LEU A 124 7.67 14.44 -15.11
CA LEU A 124 6.35 14.93 -14.71
C LEU A 124 5.55 15.38 -15.94
N THR A 125 4.25 15.10 -15.94
CA THR A 125 3.34 15.44 -17.05
C THR A 125 2.61 16.76 -16.81
N TYR A 126 2.17 16.99 -15.57
CA TYR A 126 1.31 18.11 -15.19
C TYR A 126 2.03 19.08 -14.23
N ALA A 127 2.74 18.53 -13.26
CA ALA A 127 3.45 19.31 -12.24
C ALA A 127 4.83 19.74 -12.72
N ASN A 128 5.32 20.85 -12.17
CA ASN A 128 6.69 21.29 -12.42
C ASN A 128 7.38 21.70 -11.13
N TYR A 129 8.66 21.38 -11.04
CA TYR A 129 9.55 21.94 -10.05
C TYR A 129 9.79 23.42 -10.34
N PHE A 130 9.83 24.20 -9.26
CA PHE A 130 10.07 25.63 -9.28
C PHE A 130 10.77 26.03 -7.97
N SER A 131 11.57 27.09 -8.02
CA SER A 131 12.18 27.67 -6.83
C SER A 131 11.76 29.12 -6.69
N ASP A 132 11.31 29.51 -5.50
CA ASP A 132 11.16 30.92 -5.13
C ASP A 132 12.45 31.44 -4.46
N GLU A 133 12.33 32.50 -3.67
CA GLU A 133 13.46 33.07 -2.92
C GLU A 133 13.96 32.13 -1.80
N GLN A 134 13.08 31.31 -1.21
CA GLN A 134 13.37 30.54 0.00
C GLN A 134 13.35 29.02 -0.22
N TYR A 135 12.45 28.51 -1.05
CA TYR A 135 12.13 27.09 -1.15
C TYR A 135 12.20 26.56 -2.58
N ILE A 136 12.42 25.26 -2.68
CA ILE A 136 12.15 24.48 -3.88
C ILE A 136 10.83 23.75 -3.68
N LYS A 137 9.95 23.86 -4.67
CA LYS A 137 8.57 23.41 -4.62
C LYS A 137 8.18 22.66 -5.91
N LEU A 138 7.18 21.81 -5.79
CA LEU A 138 6.37 21.36 -6.93
C LEU A 138 5.13 22.25 -7.03
N LYS A 139 4.73 22.61 -8.25
CA LYS A 139 3.55 23.45 -8.49
C LYS A 139 2.65 22.91 -9.60
N LEU A 140 1.37 23.22 -9.48
CA LEU A 140 0.31 23.08 -10.48
C LEU A 140 -0.39 24.42 -10.64
N PHE A 141 -0.66 24.80 -11.88
CA PHE A 141 -1.44 25.99 -12.21
C PHE A 141 -2.26 25.74 -13.47
N HIS A 142 -3.58 25.90 -13.36
CA HIS A 142 -4.50 25.69 -14.47
C HIS A 142 -5.66 26.69 -14.43
N ASP A 143 -6.22 26.98 -15.60
CA ASP A 143 -7.45 27.77 -15.72
C ASP A 143 -8.70 26.87 -15.59
N ASN A 144 -9.64 27.29 -14.75
CA ASN A 144 -10.88 26.56 -14.47
C ASN A 144 -11.86 26.52 -15.65
N PHE A 145 -11.63 27.34 -16.69
CA PHE A 145 -12.41 27.26 -17.93
C PHE A 145 -12.27 25.91 -18.65
N THR A 146 -11.16 25.20 -18.46
CA THR A 146 -10.87 23.94 -19.19
C THR A 146 -10.63 22.75 -18.28
N MET A 147 -10.21 22.99 -17.03
CA MET A 147 -10.01 21.97 -16.01
C MET A 147 -11.27 21.76 -15.18
N SER A 148 -12.00 20.70 -15.49
CA SER A 148 -13.04 20.18 -14.63
C SER A 148 -12.44 19.36 -13.47
N PRO A 149 -13.20 19.16 -12.37
CA PRO A 149 -12.78 18.31 -11.26
C PRO A 149 -12.38 16.88 -11.65
N GLN A 150 -12.92 16.35 -12.75
CA GLN A 150 -12.51 15.03 -13.26
C GLN A 150 -11.13 15.07 -13.91
N LYS A 151 -10.81 16.15 -14.64
CA LYS A 151 -9.50 16.31 -15.29
C LYS A 151 -8.41 16.66 -14.29
N ILE A 152 -8.73 17.47 -13.28
CA ILE A 152 -7.77 17.91 -12.26
C ILE A 152 -7.33 16.77 -11.32
N PHE A 153 -8.08 15.68 -11.27
CA PHE A 153 -7.73 14.47 -10.51
C PHE A 153 -6.32 13.97 -10.87
N PHE A 154 -5.98 13.89 -12.17
CA PHE A 154 -4.67 13.37 -12.60
C PHE A 154 -3.51 14.29 -12.20
N PRO A 155 -3.55 15.62 -12.46
CA PRO A 155 -2.56 16.56 -11.95
C PRO A 155 -2.38 16.50 -10.42
N ILE A 156 -3.47 16.54 -9.64
CA ILE A 156 -3.39 16.54 -8.16
C ILE A 156 -2.80 15.21 -7.67
N ARG A 157 -3.20 14.09 -8.26
CA ARG A 157 -2.63 12.78 -7.95
C ARG A 157 -1.13 12.75 -8.28
N GLU A 158 -0.72 13.30 -9.42
CA GLU A 158 0.68 13.35 -9.82
C GLU A 158 1.52 14.16 -8.82
N ILE A 159 1.12 15.40 -8.47
CA ILE A 159 1.89 16.21 -7.51
C ILE A 159 1.95 15.56 -6.12
N ALA A 160 0.85 14.96 -5.65
CA ALA A 160 0.80 14.35 -4.32
C ALA A 160 1.71 13.11 -4.22
N LEU A 161 1.61 12.19 -5.19
CA LEU A 161 2.40 10.96 -5.20
C LEU A 161 3.88 11.23 -5.45
N ASN A 162 4.21 12.10 -6.41
CA ASN A 162 5.61 12.41 -6.73
C ASN A 162 6.28 13.22 -5.62
N ALA A 163 5.58 14.15 -4.99
CA ALA A 163 6.15 14.89 -3.86
C ALA A 163 6.45 13.98 -2.65
N ASP A 164 5.57 13.01 -2.35
CA ASP A 164 5.81 12.05 -1.27
C ASP A 164 7.02 11.17 -1.60
N PHE A 165 7.07 10.64 -2.82
CA PHE A 165 8.18 9.83 -3.30
C PHE A 165 9.51 10.60 -3.28
N ASP A 166 9.52 11.83 -3.80
CA ASP A 166 10.73 12.65 -3.89
C ASP A 166 11.22 13.07 -2.49
N LYS A 167 10.32 13.42 -1.57
CA LYS A 167 10.70 13.70 -0.17
C LYS A 167 11.32 12.48 0.50
N GLU A 168 10.71 11.29 0.34
CA GLU A 168 11.28 10.06 0.89
C GLU A 168 12.65 9.74 0.28
N HIS A 169 12.79 9.90 -1.04
CA HIS A 169 14.04 9.70 -1.75
C HIS A 169 15.12 10.69 -1.29
N ILE A 170 14.79 11.98 -1.23
CA ILE A 170 15.73 13.02 -0.79
C ILE A 170 16.25 12.73 0.61
N LYS A 171 15.36 12.35 1.54
CA LYS A 171 15.78 12.03 2.90
C LYS A 171 16.69 10.80 2.96
N SER A 172 16.50 9.84 2.05
CA SER A 172 17.30 8.62 1.99
C SER A 172 18.70 8.82 1.39
N GLU A 173 18.83 9.60 0.32
CA GLU A 173 20.10 9.78 -0.40
C GLU A 173 20.88 11.03 0.08
N PHE A 174 20.19 12.03 0.63
CA PHE A 174 20.80 13.28 1.11
C PHE A 174 20.49 13.51 2.60
N GLN A 175 21.21 12.80 3.47
CA GLN A 175 20.92 12.75 4.92
C GLN A 175 20.95 14.12 5.63
N ASP A 176 21.81 15.02 5.16
CA ASP A 176 21.99 16.37 5.71
C ASP A 176 20.84 17.33 5.38
N ILE A 177 19.94 16.93 4.48
CA ILE A 177 18.84 17.77 4.02
C ILE A 177 17.64 17.66 4.96
N VAL A 178 17.13 18.82 5.33
CA VAL A 178 15.90 18.96 6.12
C VAL A 178 14.73 19.10 5.17
N LEU A 179 13.74 18.21 5.33
CA LEU A 179 12.47 18.31 4.61
C LEU A 179 11.60 19.39 5.25
N GLU A 180 10.87 20.12 4.42
CA GLU A 180 9.93 21.15 4.87
C GLU A 180 8.49 20.61 4.87
N ASN A 181 7.60 21.21 5.65
CA ASN A 181 6.16 20.86 5.74
C ASN A 181 5.91 19.37 6.04
N ILE A 182 6.53 18.86 7.12
CA ILE A 182 6.38 17.47 7.59
C ILE A 182 5.86 17.38 9.03
N GLU A 183 5.36 18.48 9.59
CA GLU A 183 4.90 18.56 10.99
C GLU A 183 3.67 17.68 11.27
N HIS A 184 2.94 17.27 10.23
CA HIS A 184 1.80 16.36 10.33
C HIS A 184 2.21 14.89 10.53
N LEU A 185 3.48 14.55 10.34
CA LEU A 185 3.98 13.18 10.54
C LEU A 185 4.01 12.85 12.02
N GLN A 186 3.50 11.67 12.37
CA GLN A 186 3.47 11.20 13.75
C GLN A 186 4.49 10.07 13.95
N PRO A 187 5.32 10.11 15.01
CA PRO A 187 6.22 9.01 15.31
C PRO A 187 5.41 7.76 15.71
N LEU A 188 5.93 6.58 15.38
CA LEU A 188 5.38 5.32 15.88
C LEU A 188 5.70 5.15 17.36
N ALA A 189 4.82 4.44 18.08
CA ALA A 189 5.10 4.04 19.45
C ALA A 189 6.34 3.13 19.51
N SER A 190 7.21 3.34 20.51
CA SER A 190 8.43 2.54 20.67
C SER A 190 8.16 1.04 20.85
N GLU A 191 7.02 0.69 21.45
CA GLU A 191 6.57 -0.70 21.59
C GLU A 191 6.27 -1.35 20.23
N GLU A 192 5.56 -0.65 19.34
CA GLU A 192 5.28 -1.11 17.97
C GLU A 192 6.58 -1.26 17.17
N LEU A 193 7.48 -0.26 17.25
CA LEU A 193 8.78 -0.31 16.58
C LEU A 193 9.61 -1.52 17.00
N LYS A 194 9.58 -1.88 18.28
CA LYS A 194 10.27 -3.07 18.79
C LYS A 194 9.67 -4.36 18.25
N ILE A 195 8.33 -4.46 18.19
CA ILE A 195 7.66 -5.63 17.59
C ILE A 195 8.05 -5.78 16.12
N LYS A 196 8.10 -4.66 15.38
CA LYS A 196 8.50 -4.62 13.96
C LYS A 196 9.97 -5.01 13.76
N PHE A 197 10.86 -4.52 14.63
CA PHE A 197 12.28 -4.84 14.60
C PHE A 197 12.54 -6.33 14.88
N ASP A 198 11.90 -6.87 15.93
CA ASP A 198 11.98 -8.29 16.26
C ASP A 198 11.46 -9.17 15.10
N PHE A 199 10.38 -8.72 14.44
CA PHE A 199 9.84 -9.41 13.27
C PHE A 199 10.79 -9.39 12.06
N LEU A 200 11.44 -8.25 11.78
CA LEU A 200 12.44 -8.14 10.71
C LEU A 200 13.52 -9.22 10.86
N HIS A 201 14.15 -9.31 12.04
CA HIS A 201 15.20 -10.30 12.28
C HIS A 201 14.67 -11.73 12.21
N GLN A 202 13.50 -11.99 12.80
CA GLN A 202 12.87 -13.31 12.75
C GLN A 202 12.59 -13.75 11.30
N ALA A 203 12.06 -12.86 10.45
CA ALA A 203 11.76 -13.16 9.06
C ALA A 203 13.02 -13.40 8.23
N ILE A 204 14.09 -12.63 8.48
CA ILE A 204 15.40 -12.83 7.84
C ILE A 204 15.99 -14.19 8.23
N ASP A 205 16.03 -14.52 9.52
CA ASP A 205 16.58 -15.79 10.01
C ASP A 205 15.80 -16.99 9.45
N GLU A 206 14.46 -16.90 9.35
CA GLU A 206 13.63 -17.93 8.74
C GLU A 206 13.97 -18.14 7.26
N VAL A 207 14.20 -17.06 6.51
CA VAL A 207 14.56 -17.12 5.09
C VAL A 207 15.96 -17.73 4.90
N GLU A 208 16.95 -17.30 5.67
CA GLU A 208 18.31 -17.86 5.60
C GLU A 208 18.32 -19.36 5.90
N LEU A 209 17.57 -19.79 6.92
CA LEU A 209 17.41 -21.22 7.23
C LEU A 209 16.78 -21.98 6.05
N LYS A 210 15.72 -21.43 5.44
CA LYS A 210 15.07 -22.06 4.27
C LYS A 210 16.01 -22.15 3.08
N VAL A 211 16.75 -21.08 2.77
CA VAL A 211 17.75 -21.05 1.69
C VAL A 211 18.79 -22.15 1.90
N ALA A 212 19.28 -22.35 3.13
CA ALA A 212 20.24 -23.40 3.46
C ALA A 212 19.70 -24.83 3.26
N THR A 213 18.37 -25.03 3.29
CA THR A 213 17.74 -26.33 3.04
C THR A 213 17.41 -26.61 1.57
N LEU A 214 17.66 -25.66 0.68
CA LEU A 214 17.36 -25.84 -0.74
C LEU A 214 18.31 -26.86 -1.39
N PRO A 215 17.79 -27.70 -2.31
CA PRO A 215 18.60 -28.66 -3.04
C PRO A 215 19.58 -27.94 -3.98
N SER A 216 20.73 -28.53 -4.27
CA SER A 216 21.79 -27.86 -5.07
C SER A 216 21.41 -27.68 -6.55
N ASN A 217 20.44 -28.43 -7.06
CA ASN A 217 19.88 -28.28 -8.39
C ASN A 217 18.64 -27.38 -8.37
N ASP A 218 18.52 -26.46 -9.35
CA ASP A 218 17.38 -25.55 -9.53
C ASP A 218 17.02 -24.68 -8.31
N ASN A 219 18.00 -24.28 -7.50
CA ASN A 219 17.75 -23.43 -6.34
C ASN A 219 17.49 -21.95 -6.67
N ALA A 220 17.97 -21.45 -7.82
CA ALA A 220 17.92 -20.02 -8.15
C ALA A 220 16.48 -19.49 -8.11
N GLY A 221 15.54 -20.15 -8.80
CA GLY A 221 14.13 -19.73 -8.78
C GLY A 221 13.48 -19.85 -7.40
N MET A 222 13.85 -20.86 -6.61
CA MET A 222 13.35 -21.03 -5.24
C MET A 222 13.88 -19.94 -4.29
N GLN A 223 15.15 -19.55 -4.44
CA GLN A 223 15.74 -18.43 -3.70
C GLN A 223 15.05 -17.12 -4.04
N SER A 224 14.75 -16.87 -5.31
CA SER A 224 14.01 -15.68 -5.73
C SER A 224 12.65 -15.59 -5.05
N PHE A 225 11.89 -16.69 -4.99
CA PHE A 225 10.62 -16.69 -4.24
C PHE A 225 10.80 -16.37 -2.76
N LEU A 226 11.87 -16.85 -2.11
CA LEU A 226 12.14 -16.57 -0.71
C LEU A 226 12.48 -15.09 -0.47
N TYR A 227 13.41 -14.53 -1.24
CA TYR A 227 13.85 -13.14 -1.07
C TYR A 227 12.76 -12.14 -1.49
N LEU A 228 12.08 -12.37 -2.62
CA LEU A 228 11.00 -11.50 -3.06
C LEU A 228 9.83 -11.55 -2.08
N ASN A 229 9.45 -12.74 -1.59
CA ASN A 229 8.41 -12.84 -0.56
C ASN A 229 8.82 -12.05 0.70
N LEU A 230 10.06 -12.17 1.15
CA LEU A 230 10.56 -11.41 2.30
C LEU A 230 10.40 -9.90 2.07
N PHE A 231 10.80 -9.39 0.91
CA PHE A 231 10.71 -7.96 0.62
C PHE A 231 9.26 -7.46 0.57
N PHE A 232 8.36 -8.20 -0.09
CA PHE A 232 6.94 -7.83 -0.09
C PHE A 232 6.29 -7.96 1.30
N GLU A 233 6.69 -8.95 2.10
CA GLU A 233 6.24 -9.15 3.47
C GLU A 233 6.69 -8.01 4.38
N LEU A 234 7.96 -7.60 4.30
CA LEU A 234 8.50 -6.47 5.04
C LEU A 234 7.84 -5.15 4.62
N ASP A 235 7.66 -4.93 3.32
CA ASP A 235 7.00 -3.73 2.80
C ASP A 235 5.55 -3.62 3.29
N TYR A 236 4.80 -4.72 3.25
CA TYR A 236 3.41 -4.73 3.63
C TYR A 236 3.19 -4.68 5.16
N LEU A 237 3.89 -5.52 5.92
CA LEU A 237 3.67 -5.66 7.37
C LEU A 237 4.36 -4.59 8.21
N LEU A 238 5.58 -4.21 7.85
CA LEU A 238 6.33 -3.20 8.61
C LEU A 238 5.98 -1.78 8.15
N LEU A 239 5.70 -1.63 6.86
CA LEU A 239 5.46 -0.36 6.19
C LEU A 239 6.63 0.64 6.36
N PRO A 240 7.86 0.24 5.98
CA PRO A 240 9.03 1.11 6.08
C PRO A 240 8.90 2.33 5.15
N LYS A 241 9.55 3.42 5.54
CA LYS A 241 9.67 4.69 4.80
C LYS A 241 11.14 4.98 4.52
N TYR A 242 11.42 6.05 3.77
CA TYR A 242 12.79 6.51 3.50
C TYR A 242 13.70 5.41 2.94
N ALA A 243 14.88 5.21 3.52
CA ALA A 243 15.93 4.37 2.96
C ALA A 243 15.50 2.91 2.80
N ILE A 244 14.84 2.33 3.80
CA ILE A 244 14.42 0.92 3.72
C ILE A 244 13.43 0.72 2.56
N SER A 245 12.44 1.61 2.46
CA SER A 245 11.47 1.62 1.36
C SER A 245 12.14 1.74 0.00
N GLN A 246 12.98 2.76 -0.16
CA GLN A 246 13.55 3.13 -1.45
C GLN A 246 14.45 2.02 -1.99
N LYS A 247 15.25 1.39 -1.11
CA LYS A 247 16.10 0.26 -1.49
C LYS A 247 15.28 -0.99 -1.83
N ILE A 248 14.22 -1.32 -1.07
CA ILE A 248 13.32 -2.44 -1.42
C ILE A 248 12.69 -2.22 -2.80
N ASN A 249 12.10 -1.04 -3.03
CA ASN A 249 11.44 -0.72 -4.29
C ASN A 249 12.42 -0.80 -5.48
N LYS A 250 13.62 -0.24 -5.32
CA LYS A 250 14.68 -0.27 -6.33
C LYS A 250 15.08 -1.71 -6.69
N LEU A 251 15.36 -2.54 -5.68
CA LEU A 251 15.78 -3.93 -5.90
C LEU A 251 14.68 -4.77 -6.57
N ILE A 252 13.41 -4.53 -6.23
CA ILE A 252 12.28 -5.19 -6.88
C ILE A 252 12.21 -4.76 -8.36
N GLN A 253 12.34 -3.46 -8.64
CA GLN A 253 12.35 -2.94 -10.02
C GLN A 253 13.51 -3.51 -10.84
N GLU A 254 14.73 -3.54 -10.30
CA GLU A 254 15.91 -4.12 -10.95
C GLU A 254 15.74 -5.63 -11.19
N TYR A 255 15.16 -6.36 -10.23
CA TYR A 255 14.88 -7.78 -10.37
C TYR A 255 13.95 -8.08 -11.55
N PHE A 256 12.84 -7.32 -11.68
CA PHE A 256 11.85 -7.51 -12.75
C PHE A 256 12.17 -6.75 -14.03
N GLY A 257 13.23 -5.93 -14.05
CA GLY A 257 13.66 -5.19 -15.22
C GLY A 257 14.21 -6.07 -16.33
N ASP A 258 14.26 -5.48 -17.54
CA ASP A 258 14.68 -6.14 -18.78
C ASP A 258 16.20 -6.35 -18.89
N GLU A 259 16.97 -6.04 -17.84
CA GLU A 259 18.42 -6.28 -17.84
C GLU A 259 18.72 -7.78 -17.97
N GLU A 260 19.67 -8.13 -18.85
CA GLU A 260 20.12 -9.49 -19.15
C GLU A 260 20.92 -10.14 -17.99
N ASN A 261 20.67 -9.74 -16.74
CA ASN A 261 21.29 -10.34 -15.56
C ASN A 261 20.70 -11.72 -15.31
N THR A 262 21.55 -12.68 -14.95
CA THR A 262 21.10 -14.02 -14.57
C THR A 262 20.31 -13.99 -13.25
N ILE A 263 19.46 -14.98 -13.04
CA ILE A 263 18.65 -15.09 -11.81
C ILE A 263 19.54 -15.18 -10.57
N GLU A 264 20.70 -15.83 -10.69
CA GLU A 264 21.70 -15.95 -9.62
C GLU A 264 22.28 -14.59 -9.25
N SER A 265 22.63 -13.75 -10.24
CA SER A 265 23.14 -12.40 -9.99
C SER A 265 22.10 -11.55 -9.28
N LYS A 266 20.85 -11.58 -9.78
CA LYS A 266 19.72 -10.88 -9.17
C LYS A 266 19.51 -11.33 -7.71
N ASN A 267 19.60 -12.63 -7.43
CA ASN A 267 19.44 -13.16 -6.07
C ASN A 267 20.58 -12.74 -5.12
N GLU A 268 21.82 -12.64 -5.60
CA GLU A 268 22.94 -12.18 -4.76
C GLU A 268 22.78 -10.70 -4.37
N GLU A 269 22.20 -9.85 -5.23
CA GLU A 269 21.87 -8.47 -4.88
C GLU A 269 20.80 -8.39 -3.78
N LEU A 270 19.72 -9.17 -3.90
CA LEU A 270 18.69 -9.24 -2.87
C LEU A 270 19.28 -9.70 -1.52
N LYS A 271 20.08 -10.77 -1.56
CA LYS A 271 20.76 -11.35 -0.38
C LYS A 271 21.74 -10.39 0.27
N HIS A 272 22.49 -9.61 -0.52
CA HIS A 272 23.38 -8.59 0.00
C HIS A 272 22.61 -7.57 0.83
N TYR A 273 21.45 -7.10 0.33
CA TYR A 273 20.63 -6.17 1.09
C TYR A 273 19.98 -6.79 2.33
N VAL A 274 19.55 -8.06 2.26
CA VAL A 274 19.09 -8.81 3.45
C VAL A 274 20.16 -8.84 4.54
N SER A 275 21.43 -9.03 4.16
CA SER A 275 22.56 -9.02 5.10
C SER A 275 22.75 -7.65 5.75
N LEU A 276 22.53 -6.56 5.01
CA LEU A 276 22.57 -5.19 5.54
C LEU A 276 21.42 -4.93 6.53
N LEU A 277 20.20 -5.39 6.20
CA LEU A 277 19.04 -5.29 7.11
C LEU A 277 19.30 -6.07 8.41
N LYS A 278 19.95 -7.23 8.33
CA LYS A 278 20.25 -8.08 9.49
C LYS A 278 21.20 -7.43 10.50
N VAL A 279 22.11 -6.56 10.06
CA VAL A 279 23.07 -5.88 10.96
C VAL A 279 22.62 -4.46 11.33
N MET A 280 21.47 -4.01 10.82
CA MET A 280 20.93 -2.69 11.11
C MET A 280 20.59 -2.55 12.58
N ASN A 281 21.02 -1.44 13.20
CA ASN A 281 20.69 -1.15 14.59
C ASN A 281 19.26 -0.61 14.73
N PHE A 282 18.73 -0.65 15.95
CA PHE A 282 17.37 -0.24 16.25
C PHE A 282 17.10 1.26 15.97
N ASP A 283 18.08 2.14 16.18
CA ASP A 283 17.91 3.58 15.99
C ASP A 283 17.76 3.95 14.51
N THR A 284 18.64 3.40 13.66
CA THR A 284 18.56 3.53 12.20
C THR A 284 17.30 2.86 11.67
N PHE A 285 16.91 1.71 12.21
CA PHE A 285 15.63 1.10 11.84
C PHE A 285 14.46 2.03 12.18
N SER A 286 14.40 2.52 13.42
CA SER A 286 13.31 3.35 13.94
C SER A 286 13.14 4.67 13.17
N SER A 287 14.24 5.26 12.68
CA SER A 287 14.16 6.49 11.88
C SER A 287 13.48 6.31 10.52
N ASN A 288 13.23 5.07 10.08
CA ASN A 288 12.55 4.75 8.82
C ASN A 288 11.03 4.58 8.98
N PHE A 289 10.42 5.00 10.09
CA PHE A 289 8.98 4.80 10.31
C PHE A 289 8.29 6.05 10.84
N TYR A 290 7.12 6.34 10.28
CA TYR A 290 6.18 7.34 10.77
C TYR A 290 4.74 6.96 10.35
N HIS A 291 3.76 7.47 11.08
CA HIS A 291 2.37 7.50 10.67
C HIS A 291 2.10 8.75 9.85
N ALA A 292 1.35 8.56 8.76
CA ALA A 292 0.93 9.63 7.88
C ALA A 292 -0.46 9.35 7.32
N LYS A 293 -1.09 10.43 6.86
CA LYS A 293 -2.34 10.37 6.11
C LYS A 293 -2.06 10.19 4.63
N TYR A 294 -2.90 9.42 3.97
CA TYR A 294 -2.80 9.15 2.54
C TYR A 294 -4.14 9.46 1.89
N THR A 295 -4.09 10.00 0.68
CA THR A 295 -5.28 10.34 -0.11
C THR A 295 -5.39 9.45 -1.34
N PHE A 296 -4.28 9.25 -2.06
CA PHE A 296 -4.24 8.46 -3.29
C PHE A 296 -3.52 7.12 -3.09
N HIS A 297 -4.02 6.09 -3.79
CA HIS A 297 -3.29 4.84 -3.98
C HIS A 297 -2.16 5.02 -5.01
N LEU A 298 -1.03 4.36 -4.73
CA LEU A 298 0.15 4.34 -5.61
C LEU A 298 -0.14 3.60 -6.93
N THR A 299 -0.75 2.43 -6.84
CA THR A 299 -1.04 1.55 -7.98
C THR A 299 -2.40 1.87 -8.59
N GLU A 300 -2.47 1.80 -9.93
CA GLU A 300 -3.72 1.93 -10.66
C GLU A 300 -4.59 0.67 -10.53
N LYS A 301 -5.89 0.85 -10.71
CA LYS A 301 -6.86 -0.23 -10.57
C LYS A 301 -6.58 -1.35 -11.57
N THR A 302 -6.33 -2.55 -11.06
CA THR A 302 -6.11 -3.75 -11.86
C THR A 302 -7.45 -4.43 -12.13
N SER A 303 -7.62 -4.97 -13.35
CA SER A 303 -8.83 -5.70 -13.70
C SER A 303 -8.94 -7.01 -12.93
N PHE A 304 -10.16 -7.47 -12.65
CA PHE A 304 -10.33 -8.75 -11.96
C PHE A 304 -9.88 -9.96 -12.80
N GLU A 305 -9.93 -9.84 -14.13
CA GLU A 305 -9.44 -10.86 -15.06
C GLU A 305 -7.93 -11.06 -14.92
N GLU A 306 -7.14 -9.99 -14.92
CA GLU A 306 -5.69 -10.05 -14.71
C GLU A 306 -5.33 -10.70 -13.36
N LEU A 307 -6.04 -10.33 -12.29
CA LEU A 307 -5.86 -10.95 -10.97
C LEU A 307 -6.16 -12.45 -11.01
N SER A 308 -7.20 -12.84 -11.74
CA SER A 308 -7.62 -14.25 -11.87
C SER A 308 -6.64 -15.09 -12.69
N ILE A 309 -6.05 -14.51 -13.73
CA ILE A 309 -4.98 -15.10 -14.52
C ILE A 309 -3.74 -15.31 -13.63
N PHE A 310 -3.31 -14.27 -12.93
CA PHE A 310 -2.15 -14.34 -12.03
C PHE A 310 -2.29 -15.41 -10.95
N ILE A 311 -3.47 -15.50 -10.31
CA ILE A 311 -3.75 -16.56 -9.32
C ILE A 311 -3.69 -17.94 -9.99
N SER A 312 -4.27 -18.11 -11.18
CA SER A 312 -4.26 -19.38 -11.90
C SER A 312 -2.86 -19.86 -12.23
N GLU A 313 -2.04 -18.99 -12.80
CA GLU A 313 -0.64 -19.27 -13.15
C GLU A 313 0.18 -19.60 -11.91
N SER A 314 -0.03 -18.87 -10.81
CA SER A 314 0.67 -19.11 -9.54
C SER A 314 0.28 -20.45 -8.92
N LEU A 315 -1.01 -20.83 -8.97
CA LEU A 315 -1.47 -22.16 -8.53
C LEU A 315 -0.92 -23.28 -9.43
N MET A 316 -0.74 -23.04 -10.74
CA MET A 316 -0.07 -23.98 -11.63
C MET A 316 1.41 -24.18 -11.24
N LYS A 317 2.13 -23.10 -10.90
CA LYS A 317 3.51 -23.19 -10.39
C LYS A 317 3.56 -24.03 -9.10
N ILE A 318 2.64 -23.85 -8.17
CA ILE A 318 2.57 -24.66 -6.95
C ILE A 318 2.37 -26.15 -7.27
N ARG A 319 1.49 -26.48 -8.22
CA ARG A 319 1.31 -27.88 -8.66
C ARG A 319 2.60 -28.46 -9.23
N TRP A 320 3.35 -27.68 -9.99
CA TRP A 320 4.65 -28.10 -10.52
C TRP A 320 5.64 -28.41 -9.37
N TYR A 321 5.80 -27.52 -8.39
CA TYR A 321 6.70 -27.76 -7.24
C TYR A 321 6.26 -28.97 -6.40
N LYS A 322 4.94 -29.17 -6.22
CA LYS A 322 4.38 -30.35 -5.55
C LYS A 322 4.73 -31.64 -6.28
N ASN A 323 4.56 -31.68 -7.61
CA ASN A 323 4.85 -32.86 -8.42
C ASN A 323 6.35 -33.19 -8.47
N ASN A 324 7.21 -32.18 -8.42
CA ASN A 324 8.67 -32.32 -8.39
C ASN A 324 9.25 -32.50 -6.98
N ARG A 325 8.39 -32.74 -5.98
CA ARG A 325 8.76 -33.04 -4.58
C ARG A 325 9.44 -31.89 -3.81
N TYR A 326 9.41 -30.66 -4.33
CA TYR A 326 9.89 -29.47 -3.64
C TYR A 326 8.83 -28.92 -2.68
N HIS A 327 8.46 -29.70 -1.67
CA HIS A 327 7.38 -29.35 -0.76
C HIS A 327 7.73 -28.17 0.16
N GLN A 328 9.03 -27.95 0.41
CA GLN A 328 9.50 -26.91 1.34
C GLN A 328 9.22 -25.48 0.86
N ILE A 329 9.12 -25.24 -0.45
CA ILE A 329 8.91 -23.88 -1.00
C ILE A 329 7.41 -23.53 -1.12
N ILE A 330 6.52 -24.53 -1.12
CA ILE A 330 5.08 -24.35 -1.35
C ILE A 330 4.46 -23.33 -0.38
N PRO A 331 4.71 -23.38 0.95
CA PRO A 331 4.17 -22.38 1.87
C PRO A 331 4.61 -20.95 1.55
N THR A 332 5.87 -20.78 1.12
CA THR A 332 6.40 -19.46 0.70
C THR A 332 5.67 -18.96 -0.55
N ILE A 333 5.42 -19.83 -1.54
CA ILE A 333 4.70 -19.41 -2.75
C ILE A 333 3.26 -18.98 -2.42
N TYR A 334 2.59 -19.64 -1.47
CA TYR A 334 1.28 -19.18 -1.01
C TYR A 334 1.31 -17.82 -0.33
N LYS A 335 2.34 -17.48 0.45
CA LYS A 335 2.52 -16.13 1.01
C LYS A 335 2.85 -15.12 -0.09
N TYR A 336 3.74 -15.50 -1.01
CA TYR A 336 4.19 -14.67 -2.12
C TYR A 336 3.02 -14.17 -2.96
N ILE A 337 2.04 -15.02 -3.28
CA ILE A 337 0.88 -14.62 -4.08
C ILE A 337 0.13 -13.45 -3.42
N ALA A 338 -0.17 -13.53 -2.12
CA ALA A 338 -0.88 -12.46 -1.41
C ALA A 338 -0.07 -11.17 -1.37
N PHE A 339 1.19 -11.25 -0.95
CA PHE A 339 2.03 -10.07 -0.82
C PHE A 339 2.38 -9.43 -2.17
N TYR A 340 2.63 -10.23 -3.21
CA TYR A 340 2.83 -9.75 -4.57
C TYR A 340 1.61 -8.98 -5.07
N MET A 341 0.40 -9.52 -4.86
CA MET A 341 -0.83 -8.85 -5.28
C MET A 341 -1.07 -7.55 -4.52
N LEU A 342 -0.82 -7.55 -3.21
CA LEU A 342 -0.96 -6.38 -2.35
C LEU A 342 0.05 -5.28 -2.67
N TYR A 343 1.20 -5.63 -3.24
CA TYR A 343 2.25 -4.69 -3.62
C TYR A 343 2.08 -4.14 -5.04
N ASN A 344 1.80 -5.00 -6.02
CA ASN A 344 1.84 -4.63 -7.44
C ASN A 344 0.49 -4.19 -8.04
N TYR A 345 -0.64 -4.56 -7.45
CA TYR A 345 -1.95 -4.34 -8.06
C TYR A 345 -2.81 -3.33 -7.29
N GLY A 346 -3.53 -2.47 -8.03
CA GLY A 346 -4.60 -1.66 -7.45
C GLY A 346 -5.85 -2.49 -7.25
N LEU A 347 -5.94 -3.11 -6.08
CA LEU A 347 -7.00 -4.06 -5.74
C LEU A 347 -8.32 -3.35 -5.40
N ASN A 348 -9.43 -3.99 -5.78
CA ASN A 348 -10.75 -3.66 -5.25
C ASN A 348 -10.73 -3.78 -3.71
N PRO A 349 -11.37 -2.87 -2.94
CA PRO A 349 -11.44 -2.94 -1.48
C PRO A 349 -11.83 -4.32 -0.93
N ILE A 350 -12.73 -5.03 -1.59
CA ILE A 350 -13.17 -6.39 -1.18
C ILE A 350 -12.00 -7.37 -1.27
N ILE A 351 -11.27 -7.39 -2.39
CA ILE A 351 -10.11 -8.26 -2.59
C ILE A 351 -8.98 -7.88 -1.63
N LYS A 352 -8.72 -6.59 -1.43
CA LYS A 352 -7.73 -6.10 -0.47
C LYS A 352 -8.03 -6.61 0.94
N ASN A 353 -9.29 -6.53 1.39
CA ASN A 353 -9.70 -7.01 2.72
C ASN A 353 -9.58 -8.53 2.86
N LEU A 354 -9.95 -9.30 1.82
CA LEU A 354 -9.79 -10.75 1.81
C LEU A 354 -8.31 -11.17 1.82
N LEU A 355 -7.45 -10.51 1.04
CA LEU A 355 -6.02 -10.77 1.07
C LEU A 355 -5.39 -10.36 2.41
N HIS A 356 -5.82 -9.26 3.02
CA HIS A 356 -5.39 -8.88 4.36
C HIS A 356 -5.77 -9.95 5.40
N LEU A 357 -7.01 -10.45 5.36
CA LEU A 357 -7.45 -11.56 6.21
C LEU A 357 -6.58 -12.81 6.00
N LEU A 358 -6.21 -13.11 4.76
CA LEU A 358 -5.30 -14.22 4.47
C LEU A 358 -3.90 -13.99 5.08
N VAL A 359 -3.36 -12.78 4.96
CA VAL A 359 -2.07 -12.38 5.56
C VAL A 359 -2.11 -12.51 7.08
N GLU A 360 -3.21 -12.15 7.74
CA GLU A 360 -3.40 -12.35 9.18
C GLU A 360 -3.35 -13.84 9.58
N ILE A 361 -4.00 -14.70 8.79
CA ILE A 361 -4.02 -16.16 9.01
C ILE A 361 -2.63 -16.76 8.77
N GLN A 362 -1.87 -16.22 7.82
CA GLN A 362 -0.54 -16.69 7.46
C GLN A 362 0.57 -16.20 8.41
N ASN A 363 0.33 -15.12 9.18
CA ASN A 363 1.31 -14.50 10.07
C ASN A 363 0.78 -14.33 11.51
N PRO A 364 0.23 -15.39 12.14
CA PRO A 364 -0.54 -15.26 13.38
C PRO A 364 0.30 -14.74 14.57
N VAL A 365 1.59 -15.06 14.61
CA VAL A 365 2.49 -14.62 15.70
C VAL A 365 2.69 -13.11 15.68
N PHE A 366 2.86 -12.52 14.50
CA PHE A 366 3.06 -11.08 14.32
C PHE A 366 1.81 -10.31 14.73
N PHE A 367 0.65 -10.69 14.19
CA PHE A 367 -0.63 -10.05 14.54
C PHE A 367 -0.97 -10.23 16.01
N LYS A 368 -0.68 -11.38 16.62
CA LYS A 368 -0.86 -11.57 18.07
C LYS A 368 0.00 -10.63 18.90
N LYS A 369 1.26 -10.39 18.51
CA LYS A 369 2.15 -9.43 19.20
C LYS A 369 1.63 -7.99 19.07
N LEU A 370 1.02 -7.64 17.94
CA LEU A 370 0.35 -6.35 17.73
C LEU A 370 -1.02 -6.23 18.44
N GLY A 371 -1.45 -7.24 19.20
CA GLY A 371 -2.70 -7.21 19.98
C GLY A 371 -3.94 -7.73 19.26
N TYR A 372 -3.81 -8.32 18.07
CA TYR A 372 -4.93 -8.92 17.34
C TYR A 372 -5.25 -10.35 17.82
N THR A 373 -6.49 -10.76 17.63
CA THR A 373 -6.93 -12.13 17.89
C THR A 373 -6.32 -13.10 16.86
N ALA A 374 -5.58 -14.11 17.33
CA ALA A 374 -4.96 -15.09 16.46
C ALA A 374 -6.02 -15.95 15.74
N LEU A 375 -5.98 -15.96 14.40
CA LEU A 375 -6.93 -16.72 13.57
C LEU A 375 -6.47 -18.16 13.29
N ARG A 376 -5.20 -18.46 13.55
CA ARG A 376 -4.58 -19.77 13.36
C ARG A 376 -3.62 -20.07 14.50
N ASN A 377 -3.65 -21.31 14.98
CA ASN A 377 -2.63 -21.84 15.87
C ASN A 377 -1.68 -22.73 15.06
N GLU A 378 -0.43 -22.28 14.90
CA GLU A 378 0.55 -23.01 14.09
C GLU A 378 0.97 -24.34 14.72
N ARG A 379 1.01 -24.43 16.05
CA ARG A 379 1.46 -25.63 16.77
C ARG A 379 0.45 -26.77 16.65
N GLU A 380 -0.84 -26.43 16.74
CA GLU A 380 -1.94 -27.39 16.67
C GLU A 380 -2.49 -27.54 15.24
N ASN A 381 -2.03 -26.69 14.32
CA ASN A 381 -2.55 -26.57 12.96
C ASN A 381 -4.08 -26.39 12.92
N THR A 382 -4.63 -25.62 13.87
CA THR A 382 -6.06 -25.33 14.01
C THR A 382 -6.39 -23.91 13.55
N PHE A 383 -7.62 -23.72 13.09
CA PHE A 383 -8.14 -22.45 12.57
C PHE A 383 -9.36 -22.00 13.35
N ALA A 384 -9.47 -20.68 13.58
CA ALA A 384 -10.66 -20.04 14.14
C ALA A 384 -11.77 -19.95 13.07
N LYS A 385 -12.29 -21.10 12.61
CA LYS A 385 -13.17 -21.22 11.43
C LYS A 385 -14.34 -20.23 11.44
N ARG A 386 -15.06 -20.13 12.57
CA ARG A 386 -16.23 -19.24 12.71
C ARG A 386 -15.86 -17.77 12.51
N VAL A 387 -14.75 -17.34 13.10
CA VAL A 387 -14.25 -15.95 12.99
C VAL A 387 -13.81 -15.65 11.55
N ILE A 388 -13.10 -16.59 10.91
CA ILE A 388 -12.67 -16.45 9.51
C ILE A 388 -13.88 -16.33 8.58
N ILE A 389 -14.90 -17.18 8.74
CA ILE A 389 -16.11 -17.14 7.92
C ILE A 389 -16.86 -15.81 8.12
N SER A 390 -17.05 -15.37 9.38
CA SER A 390 -17.70 -14.08 9.69
C SER A 390 -17.00 -12.91 9.00
N ARG A 391 -15.66 -12.87 9.04
CA ARG A 391 -14.89 -11.78 8.42
C ARG A 391 -14.96 -11.77 6.89
N ILE A 392 -15.08 -12.94 6.26
CA ILE A 392 -15.31 -13.04 4.81
C ILE A 392 -16.70 -12.49 4.47
N GLU A 393 -17.72 -12.85 5.26
CA GLU A 393 -19.09 -12.33 5.09
C GLU A 393 -19.13 -10.80 5.25
N GLU A 394 -18.52 -10.28 6.32
CA GLU A 394 -18.43 -8.84 6.58
C GLU A 394 -17.73 -8.07 5.45
N SER A 395 -16.76 -8.69 4.77
CA SER A 395 -16.04 -8.07 3.65
C SER A 395 -16.85 -8.06 2.34
N ILE A 396 -17.85 -8.94 2.20
CA ILE A 396 -18.58 -9.17 0.94
C ILE A 396 -20.01 -8.61 0.98
N LEU A 397 -20.75 -8.89 2.06
CA LEU A 397 -22.18 -8.57 2.17
C LEU A 397 -22.52 -7.08 1.93
N PRO A 398 -21.73 -6.10 2.43
CA PRO A 398 -22.03 -4.68 2.19
C PRO A 398 -22.07 -4.28 0.71
N HIS A 399 -21.36 -5.02 -0.14
CA HIS A 399 -21.18 -4.70 -1.55
C HIS A 399 -22.13 -5.46 -2.49
N GLN A 400 -22.96 -6.37 -1.96
CA GLN A 400 -23.90 -7.16 -2.78
C GLN A 400 -24.99 -6.34 -3.46
N LYS A 401 -25.28 -5.13 -2.96
CA LYS A 401 -26.19 -4.19 -3.64
C LYS A 401 -25.66 -3.78 -5.01
N ARG A 402 -24.34 -3.59 -5.11
CA ARG A 402 -23.63 -3.23 -6.35
C ARG A 402 -23.31 -4.47 -7.18
N TYR A 403 -22.89 -5.56 -6.54
CA TYR A 403 -22.49 -6.82 -7.19
C TYR A 403 -23.41 -7.98 -6.79
N LYS A 404 -24.53 -8.17 -7.49
CA LYS A 404 -25.55 -9.18 -7.09
C LYS A 404 -25.05 -10.63 -7.12
N MET A 405 -24.09 -10.94 -7.98
CA MET A 405 -23.52 -12.29 -8.11
C MET A 405 -22.39 -12.56 -7.10
N LEU A 406 -21.95 -11.54 -6.36
CA LEU A 406 -20.90 -11.68 -5.34
C LEU A 406 -21.44 -12.43 -4.12
N LYS A 407 -20.85 -13.58 -3.78
CA LYS A 407 -21.30 -14.43 -2.67
C LYS A 407 -20.15 -14.74 -1.69
N PRO A 408 -20.41 -14.74 -0.37
CA PRO A 408 -19.44 -15.23 0.60
C PRO A 408 -19.11 -16.71 0.39
N PHE A 409 -17.83 -17.06 0.45
CA PHE A 409 -17.32 -18.41 0.19
C PHE A 409 -16.75 -19.11 1.42
N GLY A 410 -16.89 -18.53 2.62
CA GLY A 410 -16.23 -19.03 3.84
C GLY A 410 -16.52 -20.50 4.14
N ASN A 411 -17.73 -20.98 3.84
CA ASN A 411 -18.16 -22.37 4.06
C ASN A 411 -17.51 -23.37 3.08
N GLU A 412 -16.95 -22.89 1.97
CA GLU A 412 -16.31 -23.71 0.93
C GLU A 412 -14.80 -23.91 1.17
N LEU A 413 -14.26 -23.29 2.22
CA LEU A 413 -12.84 -23.35 2.56
C LEU A 413 -12.44 -24.67 3.20
N ASN A 414 -11.27 -25.18 2.81
CA ASN A 414 -10.71 -26.41 3.34
C ASN A 414 -9.76 -26.14 4.51
N PHE A 415 -10.25 -26.34 5.74
CA PHE A 415 -9.47 -26.11 6.96
C PHE A 415 -8.66 -27.33 7.46
N THR A 416 -8.39 -28.33 6.61
CA THR A 416 -7.67 -29.56 7.02
C THR A 416 -6.18 -29.33 7.25
N SER A 417 -5.55 -28.50 6.43
CA SER A 417 -4.14 -28.12 6.56
C SER A 417 -3.92 -26.72 6.00
N ALA A 418 -2.78 -26.11 6.34
CA ALA A 418 -2.40 -24.82 5.78
C ALA A 418 -2.35 -24.81 4.24
N ASN A 419 -1.83 -25.87 3.64
CA ASN A 419 -1.73 -25.97 2.18
C ASN A 419 -3.12 -26.04 1.53
N GLU A 420 -3.99 -26.90 2.05
CA GLU A 420 -5.36 -27.05 1.53
C GLU A 420 -6.19 -25.77 1.77
N PHE A 421 -5.99 -25.11 2.91
CA PHE A 421 -6.63 -23.84 3.22
C PHE A 421 -6.22 -22.76 2.20
N ASN A 422 -4.92 -22.50 2.04
CA ASN A 422 -4.44 -21.49 1.09
C ASN A 422 -4.89 -21.79 -0.34
N ASN A 423 -4.81 -23.06 -0.77
CA ASN A 423 -5.26 -23.47 -2.10
C ASN A 423 -6.75 -23.19 -2.32
N SER A 424 -7.60 -23.63 -1.39
CA SER A 424 -9.05 -23.37 -1.47
C SER A 424 -9.36 -21.88 -1.41
N TYR A 425 -8.66 -21.10 -0.59
CA TYR A 425 -8.86 -19.66 -0.46
C TYR A 425 -8.60 -18.92 -1.78
N TYR A 426 -7.47 -19.20 -2.44
CA TYR A 426 -7.16 -18.59 -3.74
C TYR A 426 -8.10 -19.03 -4.85
N LEU A 427 -8.53 -20.30 -4.86
CA LEU A 427 -9.54 -20.77 -5.81
C LEU A 427 -10.85 -20.00 -5.66
N GLN A 428 -11.26 -19.72 -4.43
CA GLN A 428 -12.48 -18.95 -4.16
C GLN A 428 -12.34 -17.48 -4.54
N ILE A 429 -11.20 -16.83 -4.21
CA ILE A 429 -10.92 -15.45 -4.65
C ILE A 429 -11.05 -15.32 -6.17
N LYS A 430 -10.47 -16.25 -6.92
CA LYS A 430 -10.49 -16.23 -8.38
C LYS A 430 -11.90 -16.33 -8.96
N ASN A 431 -12.81 -17.02 -8.27
CA ASN A 431 -14.15 -17.29 -8.77
C ASN A 431 -15.19 -16.23 -8.32
N LEU A 432 -14.76 -15.17 -7.63
CA LEU A 432 -15.64 -14.06 -7.28
C LEU A 432 -16.18 -13.38 -8.55
N ASN A 433 -17.41 -12.88 -8.50
CA ASN A 433 -18.04 -12.18 -9.62
C ASN A 433 -18.31 -10.73 -9.21
N PHE A 434 -17.71 -9.80 -9.96
CA PHE A 434 -17.82 -8.34 -9.79
C PHE A 434 -18.60 -7.67 -10.93
N GLU A 435 -19.44 -8.40 -11.66
CA GLU A 435 -20.31 -7.81 -12.68
C GLU A 435 -21.31 -6.84 -12.04
N GLU A 436 -21.29 -5.60 -12.53
CA GLU A 436 -22.20 -4.52 -12.16
C GLU A 436 -23.48 -4.59 -13.02
N ILE A 437 -24.56 -3.94 -12.57
CA ILE A 437 -25.83 -3.82 -13.32
C ILE A 437 -25.82 -2.56 -14.15
#